data_AF-A0A927LFJ6-F1
#
_entry.id   AF-A0A927LFJ6-F1
#
_cell.length_a   1.000
_cell.length_b   1.000
_cell.length_c   1.000
_cell.angle_alpha   90.00
_cell.angle_beta   90.00
_cell.angle_gamma   90.00
#
_symmetry.space_group_name_H-M   'P 1'
#
loop_
_entity.id
_entity.type
_entity.pdbx_description
1 polymer ?
#
loop_
_entity_poly.entity_id
_entity_poly.type
_entity_poly.pdbx_seq_one_letter_code
_entity_poly.pdbx_strand_id
1 'polypeptide(L)'
;MKRLFYIVVIGLFACGRPSEEKKSTADKKDKTEIKTSTLPLIGEEIQGNFYGDGQNSIATVKRVKIGKGNPVEDGTADEYEVQFSGKKLKSISSGCCEIRLINEGDLNNDGADEISIFQAPMNGCTYAMTTYSFTKGAWKIIIKTFLIPTGCEYMSDEDLQNRIFVDNSMVYFLDTDMADEEVKLIKKIATIE
;
A
#
# COMPACT_ATOMS: atom_id res chain seq x y z
N MET A 1 47.10 19.63 35.86
CA MET A 1 46.75 20.74 36.77
C MET A 1 46.56 22.01 35.96
N LYS A 2 45.49 22.76 36.30
CA LYS A 2 45.02 24.09 35.83
C LYS A 2 46.13 25.01 35.28
N ARG A 3 45.91 25.87 34.27
CA ARG A 3 44.96 26.99 34.30
C ARG A 3 44.62 27.53 32.89
N LEU A 4 43.33 27.84 32.73
CA LEU A 4 42.73 28.78 31.79
C LEU A 4 43.09 30.23 32.21
N PHE A 5 43.25 31.16 31.27
CA PHE A 5 42.76 32.54 31.41
C PHE A 5 42.55 33.19 30.03
N TYR A 6 41.32 33.67 29.81
CA TYR A 6 40.83 34.54 28.74
C TYR A 6 41.20 36.01 28.98
N ILE A 7 41.15 36.84 27.92
CA ILE A 7 40.78 38.29 27.81
C ILE A 7 41.15 38.69 26.36
N VAL A 8 40.27 38.77 25.35
CA VAL A 8 39.23 39.78 24.97
C VAL A 8 39.76 41.22 24.92
N VAL A 9 39.56 41.93 23.78
CA VAL A 9 38.99 43.30 23.66
C VAL A 9 39.56 44.10 22.44
N ILE A 10 38.67 44.37 21.46
CA ILE A 10 38.36 45.64 20.74
C ILE A 10 39.51 46.33 19.95
N GLY A 11 39.40 46.79 18.70
CA GLY A 11 38.27 47.12 17.83
C GLY A 11 38.53 48.48 17.14
N LEU A 12 37.96 48.64 15.93
CA LEU A 12 37.56 49.87 15.22
C LEU A 12 38.40 50.50 14.07
N PHE A 13 37.60 51.08 13.17
CA PHE A 13 37.81 51.95 11.98
C PHE A 13 38.11 51.22 10.65
N ALA A 14 37.15 51.03 9.72
CA ALA A 14 36.36 52.01 8.93
C ALA A 14 37.27 52.84 8.00
N CYS A 15 36.97 53.24 6.75
CA CYS A 15 35.79 53.21 5.89
C CYS A 15 36.27 53.64 4.47
N GLY A 16 35.47 53.41 3.41
CA GLY A 16 35.47 54.31 2.23
C GLY A 16 35.77 53.71 0.85
N ARG A 17 34.71 53.38 0.10
CA ARG A 17 34.63 53.00 -1.33
C ARG A 17 34.71 54.26 -2.25
N PRO A 18 34.66 54.17 -3.61
CA PRO A 18 33.39 53.92 -4.36
C PRO A 18 33.55 53.11 -5.69
N SER A 19 32.65 52.15 -5.97
CA SER A 19 31.61 52.09 -7.06
C SER A 19 32.15 52.13 -8.51
N GLU A 20 31.74 51.26 -9.43
CA GLU A 20 30.38 51.12 -9.99
C GLU A 20 30.05 49.70 -10.52
N GLU A 21 28.74 49.48 -10.67
CA GLU A 21 27.99 48.25 -10.93
C GLU A 21 28.15 47.62 -12.32
N LYS A 22 27.86 46.31 -12.42
CA LYS A 22 26.77 45.78 -13.29
C LYS A 22 26.38 44.32 -12.98
N LYS A 23 25.13 44.18 -12.54
CA LYS A 23 24.16 43.06 -12.68
C LYS A 23 24.66 41.60 -12.55
N SER A 24 24.37 41.02 -11.38
CA SER A 24 24.11 39.59 -11.20
C SER A 24 22.65 39.30 -11.57
N THR A 25 22.44 38.50 -12.61
CA THR A 25 21.24 37.65 -12.73
C THR A 25 21.55 36.33 -12.02
N ALA A 26 20.69 36.00 -11.05
CA ALA A 26 20.77 34.77 -10.29
C ALA A 26 20.45 33.56 -11.19
N ASP A 27 21.43 32.73 -11.47
CA ASP A 27 21.18 31.35 -11.90
C ASP A 27 20.78 30.54 -10.67
N LYS A 28 19.47 30.49 -10.45
CA LYS A 28 18.81 29.54 -9.58
C LYS A 28 19.03 28.16 -10.20
N LYS A 29 20.07 27.45 -9.74
CA LYS A 29 20.23 26.02 -9.99
C LYS A 29 19.02 25.31 -9.37
N ASP A 30 18.02 25.09 -10.20
CA ASP A 30 16.89 24.23 -9.93
C ASP A 30 17.44 22.82 -9.72
N LYS A 31 17.51 22.39 -8.46
CA LYS A 31 17.68 20.99 -8.12
C LYS A 31 16.33 20.36 -8.43
N THR A 32 16.18 19.81 -9.64
CA THR A 32 15.12 18.88 -9.96
C THR A 32 15.29 17.66 -9.05
N GLU A 33 14.61 17.70 -7.91
CA GLU A 33 14.36 16.55 -7.06
C GLU A 33 13.53 15.58 -7.91
N ILE A 34 14.15 14.47 -8.36
CA ILE A 34 13.42 13.34 -8.90
C ILE A 34 12.63 12.78 -7.72
N LYS A 35 11.40 13.28 -7.53
CA LYS A 35 10.40 12.59 -6.72
C LYS A 35 10.08 11.30 -7.44
N THR A 36 10.78 10.24 -7.08
CA THR A 36 10.29 8.88 -7.31
C THR A 36 8.94 8.81 -6.61
N SER A 37 7.85 8.95 -7.38
CA SER A 37 6.49 8.83 -6.89
C SER A 37 6.28 7.38 -6.48
N THR A 38 6.55 7.05 -5.22
CA THR A 38 6.20 5.76 -4.63
C THR A 38 4.67 5.67 -4.62
N LEU A 39 4.11 4.66 -5.29
CA LEU A 39 2.67 4.38 -5.20
C LEU A 39 2.29 3.99 -3.77
N PRO A 40 1.02 4.16 -3.37
CA PRO A 40 0.56 3.77 -2.04
C PRO A 40 0.60 2.25 -1.85
N LEU A 41 0.64 1.82 -0.58
CA LEU A 41 0.49 0.40 -0.21
C LEU A 41 -0.94 -0.10 -0.41
N ILE A 42 -1.92 0.81 -0.43
CA ILE A 42 -3.34 0.48 -0.57
C ILE A 42 -3.99 1.33 -1.67
N GLY A 43 -4.82 0.72 -2.49
CA GLY A 43 -5.60 1.42 -3.53
C GLY A 43 -6.02 0.53 -4.69
N GLU A 44 -6.57 1.12 -5.75
CA GLU A 44 -6.83 0.41 -7.01
C GLU A 44 -5.53 0.17 -7.82
N GLU A 45 -4.46 0.89 -7.49
CA GLU A 45 -3.13 0.73 -8.07
C GLU A 45 -2.09 0.81 -6.95
N ILE A 46 -1.26 -0.24 -6.83
CA ILE A 46 -0.24 -0.36 -5.79
C ILE A 46 1.09 -0.85 -6.38
N GLN A 47 2.19 -0.63 -5.66
CA GLN A 47 3.53 -1.07 -6.05
C GLN A 47 4.07 -2.11 -5.07
N GLY A 48 4.75 -3.13 -5.60
CA GLY A 48 5.38 -4.18 -4.78
C GLY A 48 6.34 -5.09 -5.55
N ASN A 49 7.20 -5.80 -4.82
CA ASN A 49 8.09 -6.84 -5.31
C ASN A 49 7.35 -8.18 -5.50
N PHE A 50 6.24 -8.15 -6.23
CA PHE A 50 5.33 -9.31 -6.41
C PHE A 50 5.95 -10.51 -7.14
N TYR A 51 7.12 -10.35 -7.77
CA TYR A 51 7.82 -11.45 -8.45
C TYR A 51 9.03 -11.98 -7.67
N GLY A 52 9.39 -11.35 -6.55
CA GLY A 52 10.50 -11.76 -5.70
C GLY A 52 11.90 -11.59 -6.30
N ASP A 53 12.06 -10.75 -7.33
CA ASP A 53 13.35 -10.48 -7.96
C ASP A 53 14.02 -9.19 -7.47
N GLY A 54 13.43 -8.55 -6.46
CA GLY A 54 13.90 -7.29 -5.88
C GLY A 54 13.54 -6.06 -6.71
N GLN A 55 12.79 -6.22 -7.81
CA GLN A 55 12.28 -5.11 -8.61
C GLN A 55 10.79 -4.94 -8.37
N ASN A 56 10.38 -3.69 -8.17
CA ASN A 56 8.98 -3.38 -7.99
C ASN A 56 8.21 -3.47 -9.31
N SER A 57 7.01 -4.02 -9.23
CA SER A 57 5.98 -4.02 -10.27
C SER A 57 4.72 -3.33 -9.77
N ILE A 58 3.84 -2.94 -10.69
CA ILE A 58 2.58 -2.27 -10.39
C ILE A 58 1.46 -3.29 -10.53
N ALA A 59 0.62 -3.41 -9.51
CA ALA A 59 -0.65 -4.12 -9.56
C ALA A 59 -1.78 -3.10 -9.74
N THR A 60 -2.69 -3.34 -10.69
CA THR A 60 -3.80 -2.45 -11.00
C THR A 60 -5.10 -3.23 -11.12
N VAL A 61 -6.16 -2.76 -10.47
CA VAL A 61 -7.52 -3.23 -10.68
C VAL A 61 -7.99 -2.78 -12.06
N LYS A 62 -8.42 -3.73 -12.89
CA LYS A 62 -8.93 -3.46 -14.24
C LYS A 62 -10.30 -4.08 -14.41
N ARG A 63 -11.26 -3.26 -14.84
CA ARG A 63 -12.55 -3.75 -15.30
C ARG A 63 -12.39 -4.45 -16.65
N VAL A 64 -12.69 -5.74 -16.68
CA VAL A 64 -12.61 -6.60 -17.87
C VAL A 64 -13.95 -6.81 -18.54
N LYS A 65 -15.05 -6.61 -17.81
CA LYS A 65 -16.41 -6.68 -18.35
C LYS A 65 -17.26 -5.57 -17.78
N ILE A 66 -18.01 -4.92 -18.66
CA ILE A 66 -19.03 -3.94 -18.29
C ILE A 66 -20.34 -4.69 -18.08
N GLY A 67 -20.93 -4.51 -16.90
CA GLY A 67 -22.23 -5.01 -16.52
C GLY A 67 -23.37 -4.36 -17.29
N LYS A 68 -24.57 -4.94 -17.15
CA LYS A 68 -25.79 -4.48 -17.83
C LYS A 68 -26.99 -4.69 -16.92
N GLY A 69 -27.86 -3.71 -16.80
CA GLY A 69 -29.06 -3.82 -15.94
C GLY A 69 -28.71 -3.94 -14.46
N ASN A 70 -29.68 -4.34 -13.63
CA ASN A 70 -29.51 -4.57 -12.21
C ASN A 70 -29.05 -6.02 -11.95
N PRO A 71 -27.82 -6.27 -11.46
CA PRO A 71 -27.32 -7.63 -11.22
C PRO A 71 -28.10 -8.44 -10.20
N VAL A 72 -28.96 -7.80 -9.39
CA VAL A 72 -29.83 -8.46 -8.41
C VAL A 72 -31.10 -9.02 -9.05
N GLU A 73 -31.50 -8.46 -10.18
CA GLU A 73 -32.70 -8.86 -10.92
C GLU A 73 -32.31 -9.80 -12.06
N ASP A 74 -32.16 -9.26 -13.27
CA ASP A 74 -31.85 -9.99 -14.50
C ASP A 74 -30.60 -9.45 -15.22
N GLY A 75 -29.88 -8.54 -14.57
CA GLY A 75 -28.66 -7.94 -15.09
C GLY A 75 -27.39 -8.76 -14.86
N THR A 76 -26.26 -8.23 -15.32
CA THR A 76 -24.91 -8.76 -15.10
C THR A 76 -24.05 -7.71 -14.41
N ALA A 77 -23.29 -8.08 -13.39
CA ALA A 77 -22.35 -7.16 -12.76
C ALA A 77 -21.16 -6.83 -13.67
N ASP A 78 -20.47 -5.73 -13.37
CA ASP A 78 -19.10 -5.51 -13.84
C ASP A 78 -18.21 -6.68 -13.38
N GLU A 79 -17.18 -7.01 -14.16
CA GLU A 79 -16.14 -7.95 -13.74
C GLU A 79 -14.77 -7.27 -13.79
N TYR A 80 -13.94 -7.57 -12.81
CA TYR A 80 -12.63 -7.00 -12.54
C TYR A 80 -11.59 -8.10 -12.37
N GLU A 81 -10.36 -7.75 -12.71
CA GLU A 81 -9.17 -8.54 -12.40
C GLU A 81 -8.05 -7.62 -11.93
N VAL A 82 -7.09 -8.19 -11.20
CA VAL A 82 -5.83 -7.51 -10.88
C VAL A 82 -4.82 -7.85 -11.97
N GLN A 83 -4.34 -6.84 -12.68
CA GLN A 83 -3.28 -6.96 -13.69
C GLN A 83 -1.96 -6.42 -13.15
N PHE A 84 -0.85 -6.90 -13.70
CA PHE A 84 0.49 -6.49 -13.31
C PHE A 84 1.25 -5.86 -14.47
N SER A 85 2.08 -4.85 -14.22
CA SER A 85 2.82 -4.10 -15.26
C SER A 85 3.88 -4.93 -16.03
N GLY A 86 4.15 -6.18 -15.62
CA GLY A 86 5.06 -7.11 -16.29
C GLY A 86 4.35 -8.36 -16.84
N LYS A 87 4.84 -8.90 -17.96
CA LYS A 87 4.25 -10.09 -18.63
C LYS A 87 4.44 -11.42 -17.87
N LYS A 88 5.19 -11.43 -16.77
CA LYS A 88 5.54 -12.66 -16.04
C LYS A 88 4.49 -13.06 -15.00
N LEU A 89 3.79 -12.10 -14.42
CA LEU A 89 2.76 -12.34 -13.41
C LEU A 89 1.42 -12.54 -14.11
N LYS A 90 0.70 -13.59 -13.70
CA LYS A 90 -0.67 -13.83 -14.18
C LYS A 90 -1.63 -12.87 -13.50
N SER A 91 -2.71 -12.49 -14.17
CA SER A 91 -3.79 -11.72 -13.54
C SER A 91 -4.48 -12.54 -12.43
N ILE A 92 -5.03 -11.84 -11.43
CA ILE A 92 -5.92 -12.43 -10.43
C ILE A 92 -7.36 -12.08 -10.80
N SER A 93 -8.15 -13.08 -11.22
CA SER A 93 -9.58 -12.88 -11.43
C SER A 93 -10.27 -12.65 -10.09
N SER A 94 -10.93 -11.52 -9.91
CA SER A 94 -11.55 -11.14 -8.63
C SER A 94 -13.09 -11.18 -8.71
N GLY A 95 -13.67 -11.17 -9.92
CA GLY A 95 -15.11 -11.11 -10.08
C GLY A 95 -15.60 -9.66 -10.04
N CYS A 96 -16.73 -9.38 -9.41
CA CYS A 96 -17.35 -8.06 -9.50
C CYS A 96 -16.82 -7.02 -8.50
N CYS A 97 -17.44 -5.84 -8.55
CA CYS A 97 -17.58 -4.94 -7.41
C CYS A 97 -16.31 -4.15 -7.06
N GLU A 98 -16.43 -3.22 -6.12
CA GLU A 98 -15.31 -2.36 -5.71
C GLU A 98 -14.20 -3.19 -5.07
N ILE A 99 -12.95 -2.92 -5.45
CA ILE A 99 -11.76 -3.61 -4.97
C ILE A 99 -10.74 -2.59 -4.51
N ARG A 100 -10.16 -2.83 -3.35
CA ARG A 100 -8.93 -2.18 -2.89
C ARG A 100 -7.86 -3.25 -2.71
N LEU A 101 -6.69 -3.01 -3.30
CA LEU A 101 -5.51 -3.85 -3.16
C LEU A 101 -4.72 -3.38 -1.94
N ILE A 102 -4.06 -4.31 -1.27
CA ILE A 102 -3.13 -4.07 -0.16
C ILE A 102 -1.84 -4.83 -0.48
N ASN A 103 -0.70 -4.14 -0.47
CA ASN A 103 0.60 -4.80 -0.43
C ASN A 103 0.89 -5.21 1.02
N GLU A 104 0.95 -6.52 1.28
CA GLU A 104 1.21 -7.07 2.61
C GLU A 104 2.71 -7.22 2.92
N GLY A 105 3.57 -6.94 1.94
CA GLY A 105 4.99 -7.28 1.98
C GLY A 105 5.23 -8.78 1.94
N ASP A 106 6.45 -9.20 2.24
CA ASP A 106 6.87 -10.60 2.26
C ASP A 106 6.44 -11.28 3.57
N LEU A 107 5.23 -11.83 3.59
CA LEU A 107 4.63 -12.48 4.75
C LEU A 107 5.23 -13.87 4.99
N ASN A 108 5.61 -14.57 3.92
CA ASN A 108 6.08 -15.96 3.97
C ASN A 108 7.63 -16.11 3.96
N ASN A 109 8.37 -15.00 3.84
CA ASN A 109 9.83 -14.91 3.73
C ASN A 109 10.41 -15.63 2.50
N ASP A 110 9.70 -15.65 1.38
CA ASP A 110 10.17 -16.21 0.10
C ASP A 110 10.85 -15.16 -0.81
N GLY A 111 10.86 -13.90 -0.38
CA GLY A 111 11.44 -12.77 -1.07
C GLY A 111 10.48 -12.03 -2.00
N ALA A 112 9.25 -12.52 -2.20
CA ALA A 112 8.19 -11.84 -2.94
C ALA A 112 7.16 -11.21 -2.00
N ASP A 113 6.54 -10.11 -2.45
CA ASP A 113 5.44 -9.49 -1.71
C ASP A 113 4.13 -10.27 -1.92
N GLU A 114 3.38 -10.47 -0.84
CA GLU A 114 1.99 -10.90 -0.85
C GLU A 114 1.02 -9.74 -1.15
N ILE A 115 -0.14 -10.07 -1.72
CA ILE A 115 -1.20 -9.11 -2.04
C ILE A 115 -2.53 -9.54 -1.44
N SER A 116 -3.18 -8.65 -0.70
CA SER A 116 -4.57 -8.83 -0.30
C SER A 116 -5.52 -8.06 -1.22
N ILE A 117 -6.67 -8.67 -1.48
CA ILE A 117 -7.79 -8.09 -2.20
C ILE A 117 -8.91 -7.89 -1.17
N PHE A 118 -9.22 -6.63 -0.87
CA PHE A 118 -10.37 -6.24 -0.08
C PHE A 118 -11.51 -5.85 -1.02
N GLN A 119 -12.58 -6.65 -1.01
CA GLN A 119 -13.60 -6.63 -2.05
C GLN A 119 -14.99 -6.41 -1.48
N ALA A 120 -15.71 -5.46 -2.07
CA ALA A 120 -17.10 -5.21 -1.78
C ALA A 120 -17.99 -6.39 -2.20
N PRO A 121 -19.03 -6.72 -1.44
CA PRO A 121 -20.01 -7.70 -1.88
C PRO A 121 -20.86 -7.10 -3.01
N MET A 122 -21.56 -7.95 -3.76
CA MET A 122 -22.59 -7.49 -4.70
C MET A 122 -23.72 -6.72 -3.98
N ASN A 123 -24.03 -7.13 -2.75
CA ASN A 123 -25.06 -6.51 -1.91
C ASN A 123 -24.67 -6.60 -0.43
N GLY A 124 -25.06 -5.60 0.34
CA GLY A 124 -24.82 -5.54 1.78
C GLY A 124 -23.50 -4.86 2.13
N CYS A 125 -23.11 -4.98 3.40
CA CYS A 125 -22.02 -4.22 4.01
C CYS A 125 -20.84 -5.10 4.45
N THR A 126 -20.78 -6.35 4.01
CA THR A 126 -19.77 -7.32 4.46
C THR A 126 -18.79 -7.60 3.35
N TYR A 127 -17.60 -7.05 3.48
CA TYR A 127 -16.52 -7.19 2.52
C TYR A 127 -15.76 -8.48 2.76
N ALA A 128 -15.13 -9.00 1.71
CA ALA A 128 -14.22 -10.13 1.81
C ALA A 128 -12.77 -9.65 1.69
N MET A 129 -11.87 -10.22 2.49
CA MET A 129 -10.43 -10.05 2.33
C MET A 129 -9.79 -11.39 1.98
N THR A 130 -9.09 -11.45 0.86
CA THR A 130 -8.37 -12.65 0.39
C THR A 130 -6.92 -12.32 0.09
N THR A 131 -5.98 -13.08 0.66
CA THR A 131 -4.54 -12.83 0.53
C THR A 131 -3.89 -13.89 -0.35
N TYR A 132 -3.09 -13.42 -1.30
CA TYR A 132 -2.45 -14.25 -2.33
C TYR A 132 -0.93 -14.14 -2.26
N SER A 133 -0.26 -15.26 -2.52
CA SER A 133 1.17 -15.37 -2.77
C SER A 133 1.42 -15.93 -4.18
N PHE A 134 2.46 -15.45 -4.87
CA PHE A 134 2.79 -15.92 -6.22
C PHE A 134 3.82 -17.06 -6.18
N THR A 135 3.33 -18.29 -6.06
CA THR A 135 4.18 -19.48 -5.99
C THR A 135 4.09 -20.34 -7.26
N LYS A 136 5.24 -20.80 -7.76
CA LYS A 136 5.35 -21.72 -8.91
C LYS A 136 4.57 -21.26 -10.15
N GLY A 137 4.56 -19.95 -10.42
CA GLY A 137 3.93 -19.38 -11.61
C GLY A 137 2.40 -19.22 -11.53
N ALA A 138 1.82 -19.24 -10.33
CA ALA A 138 0.41 -18.96 -10.10
C ALA A 138 0.17 -18.29 -8.74
N TRP A 139 -0.84 -17.44 -8.69
CA TRP A 139 -1.34 -16.90 -7.42
C TRP A 139 -2.08 -17.99 -6.64
N LYS A 140 -1.73 -18.14 -5.36
CA LYS A 140 -2.34 -19.07 -4.42
C LYS A 140 -2.86 -18.30 -3.22
N ILE A 141 -4.06 -18.64 -2.78
CA ILE A 141 -4.60 -18.11 -1.53
C ILE A 141 -3.79 -18.73 -0.39
N ILE A 142 -3.18 -17.91 0.45
CA ILE A 142 -2.35 -18.36 1.58
C ILE A 142 -2.96 -18.03 2.95
N ILE A 143 -3.95 -17.13 2.98
CA ILE A 143 -4.76 -16.87 4.17
C ILE A 143 -6.21 -17.12 3.77
N LYS A 144 -6.90 -17.94 4.54
CA LYS A 144 -8.32 -18.22 4.32
C LYS A 144 -9.08 -16.91 4.24
N THR A 145 -9.88 -16.74 3.18
CA THR A 145 -10.77 -15.58 3.02
C THR A 145 -11.63 -15.39 4.27
N PHE A 146 -11.62 -14.17 4.80
CA PHE A 146 -12.43 -13.78 5.95
C PHE A 146 -13.29 -12.56 5.65
N LEU A 147 -14.31 -12.38 6.46
CA LEU A 147 -15.36 -11.39 6.23
C LEU A 147 -15.21 -10.21 7.19
N ILE A 148 -15.38 -9.02 6.66
CA ILE A 148 -15.23 -7.76 7.38
C ILE A 148 -16.55 -6.99 7.24
N PRO A 149 -17.42 -6.99 8.27
CA PRO A 149 -18.61 -6.16 8.27
C PRO A 149 -18.19 -4.69 8.44
N THR A 150 -18.32 -3.90 7.38
CA THR A 150 -17.93 -2.48 7.38
C THR A 150 -19.05 -1.56 7.85
N GLY A 151 -20.28 -2.08 8.01
CA GLY A 151 -21.45 -1.24 8.28
C GLY A 151 -21.79 -0.29 7.13
N CYS A 152 -21.29 -0.56 5.91
CA CYS A 152 -21.40 0.29 4.73
C CYS A 152 -20.62 1.61 4.86
N GLU A 153 -19.70 1.67 5.82
CA GLU A 153 -18.76 2.77 5.98
C GLU A 153 -17.43 2.45 5.29
N TYR A 154 -16.69 3.50 4.96
CA TYR A 154 -15.34 3.38 4.44
C TYR A 154 -14.39 2.92 5.55
N MET A 155 -13.62 1.86 5.29
CA MET A 155 -12.56 1.41 6.22
C MET A 155 -11.24 2.10 5.89
N SER A 156 -10.57 2.65 6.90
CA SER A 156 -9.33 3.39 6.69
C SER A 156 -8.19 2.48 6.17
N ASP A 157 -7.22 3.07 5.47
CA ASP A 157 -6.02 2.38 5.02
C ASP A 157 -5.25 1.76 6.19
N GLU A 158 -5.17 2.48 7.32
CA GLU A 158 -4.53 1.98 8.54
C GLU A 158 -5.25 0.76 9.11
N ASP A 159 -6.57 0.78 9.19
CA ASP A 159 -7.35 -0.36 9.67
C ASP A 159 -7.23 -1.56 8.73
N LEU A 160 -7.15 -1.33 7.42
CA LEU A 160 -6.92 -2.38 6.42
C LEU A 160 -5.53 -2.99 6.55
N GLN A 161 -4.48 -2.18 6.59
CA GLN A 161 -3.10 -2.64 6.68
C GLN A 161 -2.84 -3.41 7.97
N ASN A 162 -3.53 -3.07 9.07
CA ASN A 162 -3.39 -3.74 10.36
C ASN A 162 -4.18 -5.06 10.45
N ARG A 163 -4.96 -5.45 9.42
CA ARG A 163 -5.71 -6.71 9.44
C ARG A 163 -4.82 -7.94 9.37
N ILE A 164 -3.67 -7.86 8.71
CA ILE A 164 -2.72 -8.96 8.58
C ILE A 164 -1.34 -8.46 9.00
N PHE A 165 -0.65 -9.23 9.82
CA PHE A 165 0.67 -8.84 10.34
C PHE A 165 1.52 -10.03 10.75
N VAL A 166 2.83 -9.81 10.74
CA VAL A 166 3.82 -10.77 11.23
C VAL A 166 4.14 -10.46 12.69
N ASP A 167 4.09 -11.48 13.55
CA ASP A 167 4.51 -11.40 14.95
C ASP A 167 5.24 -12.69 15.32
N ASN A 168 6.47 -12.58 15.82
CA ASN A 168 7.34 -13.72 16.14
C ASN A 168 7.44 -14.77 15.01
N SER A 169 7.64 -14.31 13.77
CA SER A 169 7.75 -15.14 12.55
C SER A 169 6.48 -15.92 12.20
N MET A 170 5.35 -15.64 12.84
CA MET A 170 4.05 -16.18 12.49
C MET A 170 3.20 -15.09 11.89
N VAL A 171 2.43 -15.45 10.86
CA VAL A 171 1.44 -14.55 10.27
C VAL A 171 0.13 -14.66 11.02
N TYR A 172 -0.44 -13.52 11.36
CA TYR A 172 -1.73 -13.41 12.02
C TYR A 172 -2.68 -12.56 11.18
N PHE A 173 -3.97 -12.81 11.37
CA PHE A 173 -5.01 -11.95 10.85
C PHE A 173 -6.05 -11.63 11.94
N LEU A 174 -6.64 -10.44 11.84
CA LEU A 174 -7.71 -9.96 12.72
C LEU A 174 -9.07 -10.22 12.08
N ASP A 175 -9.69 -11.33 12.47
CA ASP A 175 -11.03 -11.70 12.05
C ASP A 175 -12.08 -11.04 12.93
N THR A 176 -13.30 -10.93 12.42
CA THR A 176 -14.42 -10.36 13.17
C THR A 176 -15.19 -11.46 13.89
N ASP A 177 -15.42 -11.29 15.20
CA ASP A 177 -16.33 -12.17 15.92
C ASP A 177 -17.79 -11.82 15.58
N MET A 178 -18.38 -12.57 14.65
CA MET A 178 -19.77 -12.36 14.25
C MET A 178 -20.78 -12.78 15.33
N ALA A 179 -20.35 -13.45 16.40
CA ALA A 179 -21.20 -13.81 17.53
C ALA A 179 -21.19 -12.76 18.66
N ASP A 180 -20.28 -11.78 18.60
CA ASP A 180 -20.18 -10.68 19.55
C ASP A 180 -20.91 -9.45 19.00
N GLU A 181 -21.88 -8.91 19.76
CA GLU A 181 -22.63 -7.71 19.38
C GLU A 181 -21.74 -6.45 19.27
N GLU A 182 -20.57 -6.45 19.94
CA GLU A 182 -19.59 -5.38 19.88
C GLU A 182 -18.59 -5.53 18.71
N VAL A 183 -18.72 -6.57 17.89
CA VAL A 183 -17.93 -6.78 16.65
C VAL A 183 -16.42 -6.78 16.95
N LYS A 184 -16.02 -7.47 18.02
CA LYS A 184 -14.61 -7.52 18.45
C LYS A 184 -13.73 -8.23 17.43
N LEU A 185 -12.48 -7.77 17.36
CA LEU A 185 -11.45 -8.42 16.54
C LEU A 185 -10.79 -9.57 17.30
N ILE A 186 -10.73 -10.73 16.66
CA ILE A 186 -10.05 -11.92 17.16
C ILE A 186 -8.76 -12.13 16.36
N LYS A 187 -7.62 -12.11 17.06
CA LYS A 187 -6.33 -12.51 16.49
C LYS A 187 -6.32 -14.01 16.21
N LYS A 188 -6.16 -14.39 14.94
CA LYS A 188 -6.05 -15.78 14.48
C LYS A 188 -4.72 -15.99 13.77
N ILE A 189 -4.14 -17.17 13.94
CA ILE A 189 -2.93 -17.55 13.20
C ILE A 189 -3.32 -17.93 11.78
N ALA A 190 -2.58 -17.42 10.79
CA ALA A 190 -2.73 -17.85 9.41
C ALA A 190 -1.95 -19.16 9.21
N THR A 191 -2.64 -20.17 8.68
CA THR A 191 -1.98 -21.36 8.16
C THR A 191 -1.63 -21.08 6.71
N ILE A 192 -0.36 -20.77 6.44
CA ILE A 192 0.16 -20.56 5.09
C ILE A 192 0.38 -21.94 4.46
N GLU A 193 -0.34 -22.23 3.38
CA GLU A 193 -0.25 -23.49 2.61
C GLU A 193 0.65 -23.36 1.38
#